data_AF-A0A3B9BD98-F1
#
_entry.id   AF-A0A3B9BD98-F1
#
_cell.length_a   1.000
_cell.length_b   1.000
_cell.length_c   1.000
_cell.angle_alpha   90.00
_cell.angle_beta   90.00
_cell.angle_gamma   90.00
#
_symmetry.space_group_name_H-M   'P 1'
#
loop_
_entity.id
_entity.type
_entity.pdbx_description
1 polymer ?
#
loop_
_entity_poly.entity_id
_entity_poly.type
_entity_poly.pdbx_seq_one_letter_code
_entity_poly.pdbx_strand_id
1 'polypeptide(L)'
;MSFLQILRFYISSLLLLPGFYFAEAKKPVGELGNLENLASMEPKPFVVVEASGKKVKNRGQGVVVSPQGHVLSAAHIAWIGKDGNYSEDFRISFRGNGKNLPQGQVHLHSTTFSDRENALYKENYYKAQLLRLDNSRFLKGRDLALFKMQSTTEQKFPMLEFYSSTKPEINIGDTFHLCHYNFPHKPADPFFLINPIEVVGVAQTSSGLQFLAKGYYRIGSSGGAIIKNGKLIGIQSSAYTVNAKDVGEIPLGLISFHLVWKNQIKNLLK
;
A
#
# COMPACT_ATOMS: atom_id res chain seq x y z
N MET A 1 -2.64 58.69 5.08
CA MET A 1 -2.69 57.70 3.99
C MET A 1 -4.08 57.10 3.97
N SER A 2 -4.77 57.10 2.83
CA SER A 2 -6.15 56.61 2.78
C SER A 2 -6.18 55.08 2.79
N PHE A 3 -7.24 54.49 3.34
CA PHE A 3 -7.43 53.04 3.46
C PHE A 3 -7.25 52.31 2.11
N LEU A 4 -7.52 53.00 1.00
CA LEU A 4 -7.36 52.50 -0.36
C LEU A 4 -5.89 52.29 -0.78
N GLN A 5 -4.96 53.07 -0.24
CA GLN A 5 -3.52 52.94 -0.52
C GLN A 5 -2.91 51.73 0.20
N ILE A 6 -3.41 51.42 1.41
CA ILE A 6 -2.98 50.26 2.19
C ILE A 6 -3.46 48.96 1.50
N LEU A 7 -4.69 48.94 0.98
CA LEU A 7 -5.25 47.77 0.30
C LEU A 7 -4.51 47.44 -1.01
N ARG A 8 -4.11 48.46 -1.80
CA ARG A 8 -3.32 48.24 -3.02
C ARG A 8 -1.92 47.69 -2.73
N PHE A 9 -1.32 48.06 -1.59
CA PHE A 9 -0.01 47.55 -1.20
C PHE A 9 -0.07 46.06 -0.80
N TYR A 10 -1.15 45.64 -0.12
CA TYR A 10 -1.37 44.25 0.26
C TYR A 10 -1.69 43.33 -0.92
N ILE A 11 -2.41 43.82 -1.94
CA ILE A 11 -2.71 43.01 -3.14
C ILE A 11 -1.44 42.81 -3.98
N SER A 12 -0.58 43.83 -4.06
CA SER A 12 0.70 43.71 -4.77
C SER A 12 1.73 42.85 -4.03
N SER A 13 1.72 42.80 -2.70
CA SER A 13 2.61 41.92 -1.93
C SER A 13 2.14 40.46 -1.92
N LEU A 14 0.84 40.20 -2.06
CA LEU A 14 0.29 38.85 -2.16
C LEU A 14 0.61 38.16 -3.52
N LEU A 15 0.93 38.96 -4.55
CA LEU A 15 1.38 38.47 -5.86
C LEU A 15 2.89 38.17 -5.93
N LEU A 16 3.64 38.45 -4.84
CA LEU A 16 5.07 38.13 -4.70
C LEU A 16 5.30 36.91 -3.78
N LEU A 17 4.28 36.09 -3.55
CA LEU A 17 4.50 34.76 -2.99
C LEU A 17 5.34 33.96 -4.01
N PRO A 18 6.52 33.45 -3.62
CA PRO A 18 7.27 32.58 -4.49
C PRO A 18 6.34 31.41 -4.83
N GLY A 19 6.12 31.20 -6.13
CA GLY A 19 5.29 30.13 -6.63
C GLY A 19 5.61 28.86 -5.85
N PHE A 20 4.56 28.19 -5.35
CA PHE A 20 4.69 26.84 -4.86
C PHE A 20 5.35 26.02 -5.96
N TYR A 21 6.67 25.87 -5.89
CA TYR A 21 7.37 24.84 -6.60
C TYR A 21 6.82 23.55 -6.04
N PHE A 22 5.79 23.02 -6.72
CA PHE A 22 5.59 21.59 -6.72
C PHE A 22 6.96 21.00 -7.01
N ALA A 23 7.49 20.22 -6.07
CA ALA A 23 8.60 19.35 -6.37
C ALA A 23 8.08 18.36 -7.42
N GLU A 24 8.16 18.76 -8.68
CA GLU A 24 7.95 17.88 -9.80
C GLU A 24 8.95 16.75 -9.63
N ALA A 25 8.42 15.54 -9.52
CA ALA A 25 9.21 14.34 -9.28
C ALA A 25 10.38 14.34 -10.27
N LYS A 26 11.62 14.38 -9.76
CA LYS A 26 12.82 14.27 -10.62
C LYS A 26 12.60 13.05 -11.50
N LYS A 27 12.63 13.23 -12.83
CA LYS A 27 12.51 12.12 -13.78
C LYS A 27 13.59 11.09 -13.41
N PRO A 28 13.20 9.89 -12.96
CA PRO A 28 14.16 8.93 -12.47
C PRO A 28 15.06 8.47 -13.62
N VAL A 29 16.37 8.57 -13.43
CA VAL A 29 17.36 8.04 -14.36
C VAL A 29 17.61 6.58 -13.95
N GLY A 30 16.98 5.64 -14.65
CA GLY A 30 17.14 4.21 -14.40
C GLY A 30 16.30 3.62 -13.25
N GLU A 31 16.51 2.33 -12.98
CA GLU A 31 15.74 1.56 -11.99
C GLU A 31 15.89 2.10 -10.57
N LEU A 32 17.12 2.44 -10.16
CA LEU A 32 17.39 2.98 -8.82
C LEU A 32 16.63 4.30 -8.58
N GLY A 33 16.63 5.20 -9.56
CA GLY A 33 15.90 6.45 -9.47
C GLY A 33 14.40 6.23 -9.27
N ASN A 34 13.80 5.21 -9.88
CA ASN A 34 12.38 4.89 -9.69
C ASN A 34 12.08 4.48 -8.24
N LEU A 35 12.97 3.70 -7.64
CA LEU A 35 12.83 3.23 -6.25
C LEU A 35 13.06 4.35 -5.25
N GLU A 36 14.06 5.21 -5.49
CA GLU A 36 14.30 6.41 -4.67
C GLU A 36 13.10 7.34 -4.68
N ASN A 37 12.53 7.59 -5.87
CA ASN A 37 11.34 8.42 -6.00
C ASN A 37 10.20 7.83 -5.17
N LEU A 38 9.94 6.53 -5.30
CA LEU A 38 8.91 5.82 -4.53
C LEU A 38 9.15 5.89 -3.02
N ALA A 39 10.39 5.69 -2.56
CA ALA A 39 10.76 5.79 -1.15
C ALA A 39 10.55 7.20 -0.59
N SER A 40 10.77 8.23 -1.41
CA SER A 40 10.66 9.64 -1.04
C SER A 40 9.23 10.21 -1.10
N MET A 41 8.27 9.50 -1.73
CA MET A 41 6.88 9.98 -1.84
C MET A 41 6.26 10.24 -0.46
N GLU A 42 5.57 11.37 -0.30
CA GLU A 42 4.77 11.69 0.89
C GLU A 42 3.49 12.43 0.45
N PRO A 43 2.29 11.84 0.61
CA PRO A 43 2.01 10.52 1.16
C PRO A 43 2.33 9.38 0.17
N LYS A 44 2.75 8.23 0.70
CA LYS A 44 3.01 7.01 -0.09
C LYS A 44 1.69 6.34 -0.53
N PRO A 45 1.65 5.66 -1.69
CA PRO A 45 0.46 4.94 -2.15
C PRO A 45 0.26 3.57 -1.44
N PHE A 46 1.01 3.28 -0.38
CA PHE A 46 0.95 2.04 0.39
C PHE A 46 0.16 2.25 1.68
N VAL A 47 -0.69 1.28 1.99
CA VAL A 47 -1.66 1.40 3.09
C VAL A 47 -1.71 0.13 3.92
N VAL A 48 -2.23 0.26 5.14
CA VAL A 48 -2.61 -0.88 5.98
C VAL A 48 -4.09 -1.15 5.77
N VAL A 49 -4.44 -2.41 5.52
CA VAL A 49 -5.83 -2.87 5.40
C VAL A 49 -6.18 -3.64 6.66
N GLU A 50 -7.17 -3.16 7.39
CA GLU A 50 -7.67 -3.77 8.61
C GLU A 50 -9.11 -4.27 8.38
N ALA A 51 -9.33 -5.53 8.69
CA ALA A 51 -10.65 -6.16 8.77
C ALA A 51 -11.02 -6.36 10.24
N SER A 52 -12.20 -5.87 10.64
CA SER A 52 -12.69 -6.00 12.01
C SER A 52 -13.63 -7.19 12.15
N GLY A 53 -13.39 -8.02 13.14
CA GLY A 53 -14.32 -9.04 13.62
C GLY A 53 -14.98 -8.62 14.94
N LYS A 54 -15.68 -9.56 15.59
CA LYS A 54 -16.38 -9.32 16.87
C LYS A 54 -15.42 -8.97 18.01
N LYS A 55 -14.26 -9.64 18.06
CA LYS A 55 -13.28 -9.51 19.15
C LYS A 55 -11.84 -9.35 18.70
N VAL A 56 -11.56 -9.58 17.42
CA VAL A 56 -10.21 -9.55 16.86
C VAL A 56 -10.20 -8.78 15.56
N LYS A 57 -9.01 -8.31 15.19
CA LYS A 57 -8.77 -7.63 13.93
C LYS A 57 -7.76 -8.44 13.14
N ASN A 58 -7.96 -8.51 11.83
CA ASN A 58 -6.95 -9.02 10.91
C ASN A 58 -6.35 -7.83 10.14
N ARG A 59 -5.04 -7.87 9.92
CA ARG A 59 -4.32 -6.78 9.26
C ARG A 59 -3.43 -7.33 8.17
N GLY A 60 -3.40 -6.62 7.06
CA GLY A 60 -2.39 -6.77 6.04
C GLY A 60 -2.14 -5.43 5.39
N GLN A 61 -1.67 -5.46 4.15
CA GLN A 61 -1.21 -4.29 3.42
C GLN A 61 -1.99 -4.14 2.14
N GLY A 62 -1.88 -2.98 1.52
CA GLY A 62 -2.47 -2.74 0.22
C GLY A 62 -1.78 -1.59 -0.50
N VAL A 63 -2.18 -1.41 -1.75
CA VAL A 63 -1.69 -0.34 -2.61
C VAL A 63 -2.86 0.36 -3.28
N VAL A 64 -2.84 1.68 -3.26
CA VAL A 64 -3.83 2.52 -3.93
C VAL A 64 -3.57 2.50 -5.44
N VAL A 65 -4.58 2.19 -6.23
CA VAL A 65 -4.49 1.99 -7.69
C VAL A 65 -5.37 2.94 -8.50
N SER A 66 -5.98 3.92 -7.84
CA SER A 66 -6.77 4.97 -8.49
C SER A 66 -6.77 6.25 -7.65
N PRO A 67 -6.93 7.44 -8.25
CA PRO A 67 -7.04 8.67 -7.48
C PRO A 67 -8.30 8.72 -6.60
N GLN A 68 -9.33 7.92 -6.91
CA GLN A 68 -10.55 7.79 -6.12
C GLN A 68 -10.39 6.92 -4.86
N GLY A 69 -9.22 6.32 -4.61
CA GLY A 69 -8.99 5.51 -3.41
C GLY A 69 -9.42 4.04 -3.51
N HIS A 70 -9.38 3.46 -4.71
CA HIS A 70 -9.39 2.01 -4.89
C HIS A 70 -8.07 1.40 -4.43
N VAL A 71 -8.12 0.32 -3.67
CA VAL A 71 -6.96 -0.35 -3.06
C VAL A 71 -6.95 -1.82 -3.42
N LEU A 72 -5.86 -2.31 -4.00
CA LEU A 72 -5.61 -3.75 -4.18
C LEU A 72 -4.88 -4.31 -2.97
N SER A 73 -5.28 -5.51 -2.56
CA SER A 73 -4.71 -6.22 -1.42
C SER A 73 -5.01 -7.73 -1.52
N ALA A 74 -4.44 -8.53 -0.62
CA ALA A 74 -4.74 -9.96 -0.52
C ALA A 74 -6.16 -10.16 0.04
N ALA A 75 -6.93 -11.08 -0.54
CA ALA A 75 -8.33 -11.25 -0.17
C ALA A 75 -8.50 -11.94 1.20
N HIS A 76 -7.58 -12.82 1.59
CA HIS A 76 -7.62 -13.52 2.87
C HIS A 76 -7.53 -12.58 4.08
N ILE A 77 -7.12 -11.31 3.91
CA ILE A 77 -7.15 -10.29 4.97
C ILE A 77 -8.59 -10.08 5.48
N ALA A 78 -9.60 -10.27 4.62
CA ALA A 78 -11.00 -10.19 5.01
C ALA A 78 -11.46 -11.37 5.89
N TRP A 79 -10.74 -12.50 5.91
CA TRP A 79 -11.09 -13.64 6.73
C TRP A 79 -10.67 -13.42 8.19
N ILE A 80 -11.61 -13.57 9.11
CA ILE A 80 -11.36 -13.51 10.54
C ILE A 80 -11.45 -14.93 11.10
N GLY A 81 -10.30 -15.59 11.26
CA GLY A 81 -10.24 -16.99 11.67
C GLY A 81 -10.97 -17.30 12.98
N LYS A 82 -10.89 -16.40 13.98
CA LYS A 82 -11.60 -16.57 15.26
C LYS A 82 -13.13 -16.51 15.13
N ASP A 83 -13.62 -15.74 14.17
CA ASP A 83 -15.05 -15.60 13.93
C ASP A 83 -15.57 -16.65 12.93
N GLY A 84 -14.66 -17.35 12.24
CA GLY A 84 -14.99 -18.32 11.20
C GLY A 84 -15.74 -17.70 10.03
N ASN A 85 -15.56 -16.41 9.76
CA ASN A 85 -16.28 -15.70 8.71
C ASN A 85 -15.45 -14.55 8.10
N TYR A 86 -15.90 -14.06 6.95
CA TYR A 86 -15.38 -12.85 6.32
C TYR A 86 -15.98 -11.60 6.97
N SER A 87 -15.13 -10.60 7.20
CA SER A 87 -15.54 -9.27 7.64
C SER A 87 -16.27 -8.51 6.53
N GLU A 88 -17.14 -7.60 6.93
CA GLU A 88 -17.72 -6.53 6.11
C GLU A 88 -17.33 -5.13 6.63
N ASP A 89 -16.52 -5.07 7.68
CA ASP A 89 -16.11 -3.84 8.33
C ASP A 89 -14.60 -3.63 8.12
N PHE A 90 -14.29 -2.72 7.20
CA PHE A 90 -12.93 -2.46 6.76
C PHE A 90 -12.50 -1.03 7.06
N ARG A 91 -11.25 -0.93 7.49
CA ARG A 91 -10.55 0.33 7.67
C ARG A 91 -9.25 0.29 6.90
N ILE A 92 -8.96 1.34 6.14
CA ILE A 92 -7.70 1.49 5.42
C ILE A 92 -6.98 2.71 5.99
N SER A 93 -5.71 2.55 6.37
CA SER A 93 -4.91 3.64 6.92
C SER A 93 -3.63 3.92 6.14
N PHE A 94 -3.32 5.21 6.03
CA PHE A 94 -2.01 5.70 5.60
C PHE A 94 -1.15 5.97 6.83
N ARG A 95 0.13 5.69 6.69
CA ARG A 95 1.16 6.08 7.66
C ARG A 95 1.63 7.50 7.37
N GLY A 96 1.92 8.26 8.43
CA GLY A 96 2.45 9.62 8.33
C GLY A 96 1.48 10.69 8.81
N ASN A 97 1.88 11.96 8.65
CA ASN A 97 1.17 13.10 9.23
C ASN A 97 -0.15 13.47 8.52
N GLY A 98 -0.49 12.83 7.41
CA GLY A 98 -1.72 13.05 6.66
C GLY A 98 -1.72 14.26 5.74
N LYS A 99 -0.59 14.98 5.63
CA LYS A 99 -0.47 16.12 4.71
C LYS A 99 -0.72 15.62 3.28
N ASN A 100 -1.50 16.38 2.51
CA ASN A 100 -1.87 16.07 1.12
C ASN A 100 -2.68 14.78 0.93
N LEU A 101 -3.25 14.19 1.98
CA LEU A 101 -4.29 13.17 1.86
C LEU A 101 -5.69 13.81 1.86
N PRO A 102 -6.68 13.18 1.18
CA PRO A 102 -8.09 13.58 1.30
C PRO A 102 -8.56 13.54 2.75
N GLN A 103 -9.55 14.35 3.12
CA GLN A 103 -9.99 14.38 4.52
C GLN A 103 -10.54 13.00 4.93
N GLY A 104 -10.01 12.50 6.05
CA GLY A 104 -10.36 11.23 6.67
C GLY A 104 -10.37 11.38 8.19
N GLN A 105 -10.68 10.30 8.91
CA GLN A 105 -10.56 10.31 10.36
C GLN A 105 -9.09 10.13 10.74
N VAL A 106 -8.60 10.96 11.65
CA VAL A 106 -7.20 10.88 12.11
C VAL A 106 -7.18 10.22 13.48
N HIS A 107 -6.47 9.11 13.61
CA HIS A 107 -6.15 8.53 14.90
C HIS A 107 -4.69 8.84 15.23
N LEU A 108 -4.47 9.45 16.39
CA LEU A 108 -3.13 9.54 16.94
C LEU A 108 -2.84 8.23 17.68
N HIS A 109 -1.88 7.47 17.18
CA HIS A 109 -1.34 6.35 17.94
C HIS A 109 -0.14 6.89 18.73
N SER A 110 -0.31 7.09 20.03
CA SER A 110 0.81 7.29 20.94
C SER A 110 1.34 5.93 21.34
N THR A 111 2.63 5.71 21.15
CA THR A 111 3.24 4.48 21.60
C THR A 111 4.63 4.78 22.11
N THR A 112 4.90 4.40 23.35
CA THR A 112 6.20 4.57 23.99
C THR A 112 7.10 3.44 23.54
N PHE A 113 8.10 3.73 22.70
CA PHE A 113 9.02 2.74 22.17
C PHE A 113 10.28 2.63 23.02
N SER A 114 10.84 1.44 23.17
CA SER A 114 12.04 1.17 23.99
C SER A 114 13.36 1.62 23.32
N ASP A 115 13.35 1.81 22.00
CA ASP A 115 14.50 2.16 21.17
C ASP A 115 14.46 3.62 20.68
N ARG A 116 13.29 4.26 20.77
CA ARG A 116 13.05 5.68 20.45
C ARG A 116 12.00 6.20 21.43
N GLU A 117 12.45 6.65 22.60
CA GLU A 117 11.56 7.17 23.64
C GLU A 117 10.60 8.21 23.04
N ASN A 118 9.29 7.96 23.16
CA ASN A 118 8.19 8.88 22.86
C ASN A 118 7.90 9.27 21.39
N ALA A 119 8.22 8.45 20.39
CA ALA A 119 7.77 8.77 19.01
C ALA A 119 6.24 8.56 18.85
N LEU A 120 5.51 9.65 18.68
CA LEU A 120 4.10 9.65 18.28
C LEU A 120 4.02 9.44 16.77
N TYR A 121 3.21 8.48 16.31
CA TYR A 121 2.86 8.39 14.91
C TYR A 121 1.36 8.63 14.69
N LYS A 122 1.06 9.30 13.58
CA LYS A 122 -0.31 9.56 13.15
C LYS A 122 -0.71 8.51 12.12
N GLU A 123 -1.93 8.03 12.24
CA GLU A 123 -2.59 7.24 11.20
C GLU A 123 -3.82 8.00 10.72
N ASN A 124 -3.87 8.22 9.40
CA ASN A 124 -5.06 8.75 8.75
C ASN A 124 -5.82 7.56 8.19
N TYR A 125 -7.05 7.36 8.64
CA TYR A 125 -7.84 6.20 8.27
C TYR A 125 -9.16 6.57 7.62
N TYR A 126 -9.61 5.66 6.78
CA TYR A 126 -10.80 5.76 5.96
C TYR A 126 -11.62 4.50 6.17
N LYS A 127 -12.93 4.66 6.33
CA LYS A 127 -13.84 3.53 6.17
C LYS A 127 -13.72 3.03 4.74
N ALA A 128 -13.70 1.71 4.58
CA ALA A 128 -13.58 1.09 3.28
C ALA A 128 -14.69 0.06 3.06
N GLN A 129 -14.98 -0.18 1.79
CA GLN A 129 -15.87 -1.25 1.34
C GLN A 129 -15.10 -2.21 0.46
N LEU A 130 -15.32 -3.52 0.63
CA LEU A 130 -14.85 -4.52 -0.32
C LEU A 130 -15.76 -4.51 -1.55
N LEU A 131 -15.17 -4.29 -2.73
CA LEU A 131 -15.86 -4.35 -4.01
C LEU A 131 -15.89 -5.78 -4.52
N ARG A 132 -17.07 -6.22 -4.96
CA ARG A 132 -17.29 -7.58 -5.45
C ARG A 132 -17.36 -7.61 -6.96
N LEU A 133 -16.70 -8.60 -7.57
CA LEU A 133 -16.80 -8.91 -8.99
C LEU A 133 -17.65 -10.18 -9.13
N ASP A 134 -18.75 -10.12 -9.88
CA ASP A 134 -19.66 -11.27 -10.06
C ASP A 134 -20.12 -11.86 -8.72
N ASN A 135 -20.47 -10.99 -7.76
CA ASN A 135 -20.79 -11.31 -6.35
C ASN A 135 -19.66 -11.98 -5.53
N SER A 136 -18.48 -12.19 -6.12
CA SER A 136 -17.31 -12.74 -5.44
C SER A 136 -16.49 -11.65 -4.74
N ARG A 137 -15.98 -11.97 -3.54
CA ARG A 137 -14.96 -11.15 -2.84
C ARG A 137 -13.58 -11.25 -3.49
N PHE A 138 -13.34 -12.39 -4.14
CA PHE A 138 -12.09 -12.77 -4.77
C PHE A 138 -12.12 -12.40 -6.25
N LEU A 139 -11.16 -11.62 -6.71
CA LEU A 139 -11.08 -11.20 -8.11
C LEU A 139 -10.74 -12.39 -9.02
N LYS A 140 -11.76 -12.91 -9.71
CA LYS A 140 -11.66 -14.09 -10.59
C LYS A 140 -11.11 -15.33 -9.84
N GLY A 141 -11.58 -15.56 -8.62
CA GLY A 141 -11.19 -16.72 -7.79
C GLY A 141 -9.76 -16.69 -7.25
N ARG A 142 -9.04 -15.59 -7.41
CA ARG A 142 -7.68 -15.39 -6.88
C ARG A 142 -7.71 -14.75 -5.50
N ASP A 143 -6.65 -14.94 -4.71
CA ASP A 143 -6.45 -14.28 -3.41
C ASP A 143 -6.11 -12.78 -3.58
N LEU A 144 -7.00 -12.06 -4.26
CA LEU A 144 -6.95 -10.66 -4.58
C LEU A 144 -8.31 -10.05 -4.29
N ALA A 145 -8.32 -8.95 -3.54
CA ALA A 145 -9.50 -8.15 -3.27
C ALA A 145 -9.27 -6.70 -3.71
N LEU A 146 -10.37 -6.05 -4.09
CA LEU A 146 -10.40 -4.61 -4.36
C LEU A 146 -11.25 -3.93 -3.30
N PHE A 147 -10.70 -2.92 -2.66
CA PHE A 147 -11.39 -2.10 -1.68
C PHE A 147 -11.60 -0.70 -2.22
N LYS A 148 -12.62 0.00 -1.74
CA LYS A 148 -12.88 1.41 -2.01
C LYS A 148 -12.87 2.18 -0.70
N MET A 149 -11.92 3.11 -0.55
CA MET A 149 -11.94 4.07 0.55
C MET A 149 -13.06 5.10 0.35
N GLN A 150 -13.69 5.49 1.46
CA GLN A 150 -14.65 6.58 1.52
C GLN A 150 -13.91 7.86 1.96
N SER A 151 -13.98 8.91 1.14
CA SER A 151 -13.48 10.25 1.50
C SER A 151 -14.64 11.23 1.44
N THR A 152 -14.58 12.26 2.28
CA THR A 152 -15.53 13.38 2.30
C THR A 152 -15.12 14.53 1.37
N THR A 153 -14.02 14.40 0.63
CA THR A 153 -13.46 15.44 -0.23
C THR A 153 -13.17 14.92 -1.63
N GLU A 154 -13.12 15.81 -2.62
CA GLU A 154 -12.74 15.50 -4.01
C GLU A 154 -11.22 15.38 -4.22
N GLN A 155 -10.42 15.61 -3.18
CA GLN A 155 -8.98 15.46 -3.24
C GLN A 155 -8.59 14.03 -3.65
N LYS A 156 -7.55 13.92 -4.49
CA LYS A 156 -7.07 12.64 -5.02
C LYS A 156 -6.16 11.95 -4.02
N PHE A 157 -6.31 10.63 -3.90
CA PHE A 157 -5.35 9.80 -3.16
C PHE A 157 -4.05 9.61 -3.97
N PRO A 158 -2.88 9.46 -3.29
CA PRO A 158 -1.67 9.00 -3.97
C PRO A 158 -1.92 7.60 -4.51
N MET A 159 -1.46 7.30 -5.73
CA MET A 159 -1.66 6.00 -6.35
C MET A 159 -0.40 5.49 -7.03
N LEU A 160 -0.36 4.19 -7.26
CA LEU A 160 0.66 3.53 -8.08
C LEU A 160 0.05 3.10 -9.41
N GLU A 161 0.75 3.40 -10.51
CA GLU A 161 0.32 2.95 -11.84
C GLU A 161 0.56 1.45 -12.03
N PHE A 162 -0.29 0.79 -12.83
CA PHE A 162 -0.05 -0.56 -13.30
C PHE A 162 1.11 -0.61 -14.30
N TYR A 163 1.92 -1.67 -14.21
CA TYR A 163 2.99 -1.95 -15.17
C TYR A 163 2.44 -2.21 -16.58
N SER A 164 1.30 -2.92 -16.67
CA SER A 164 0.65 -3.24 -17.94
C SER A 164 -0.87 -3.07 -17.88
N SER A 165 -1.46 -2.83 -19.06
CA SER A 165 -2.91 -2.82 -19.22
C SER A 165 -3.49 -4.23 -19.38
N THR A 166 -2.70 -5.20 -19.84
CA THR A 166 -3.06 -6.61 -20.00
C THR A 166 -2.24 -7.48 -19.06
N LYS A 167 -2.57 -8.77 -18.92
CA LYS A 167 -1.81 -9.68 -18.07
C LYS A 167 -0.33 -9.68 -18.52
N PRO A 168 0.62 -9.30 -17.66
CA PRO A 168 2.03 -9.26 -18.03
C PRO A 168 2.60 -10.67 -18.11
N GLU A 169 3.60 -10.82 -18.96
CA GLU A 169 4.47 -12.00 -19.01
C GLU A 169 5.67 -11.76 -18.10
N ILE A 170 6.07 -12.79 -17.35
CA ILE A 170 7.22 -12.77 -16.45
C ILE A 170 7.96 -14.10 -16.57
N ASN A 171 9.27 -14.06 -16.37
CA ASN A 171 10.15 -15.23 -16.47
C ASN A 171 10.77 -15.57 -15.13
N ILE A 172 11.19 -16.83 -14.97
CA ILE A 172 12.09 -17.22 -13.89
C ILE A 172 13.39 -16.41 -14.04
N GLY A 173 13.90 -15.87 -12.93
CA GLY A 173 15.04 -14.96 -12.88
C GLY A 173 14.68 -13.47 -12.96
N ASP A 174 13.42 -13.11 -13.29
CA ASP A 174 13.00 -11.72 -13.23
C ASP A 174 13.14 -11.17 -11.80
N THR A 175 13.76 -10.00 -11.66
CA THR A 175 13.90 -9.29 -10.38
C THR A 175 12.84 -8.20 -10.26
N PHE A 176 12.06 -8.25 -9.17
CA PHE A 176 11.07 -7.24 -8.79
C PHE A 176 11.36 -6.71 -7.39
N HIS A 177 10.52 -5.77 -6.93
CA HIS A 177 10.65 -5.20 -5.59
C HIS A 177 9.35 -5.38 -4.80
N LEU A 178 9.43 -5.98 -3.62
CA LEU A 178 8.36 -6.06 -2.65
C LEU A 178 8.36 -4.81 -1.76
N CYS A 179 7.32 -4.01 -1.87
CA CYS A 179 7.06 -2.82 -1.06
C CYS A 179 6.06 -3.13 0.04
N HIS A 180 6.49 -3.00 1.30
CA HIS A 180 5.65 -3.29 2.46
C HIS A 180 6.13 -2.59 3.73
N TYR A 181 5.23 -2.38 4.68
CA TYR A 181 5.57 -1.95 6.03
C TYR A 181 6.00 -3.15 6.89
N ASN A 182 7.04 -2.97 7.69
CA ASN A 182 7.40 -3.92 8.74
C ASN A 182 6.68 -3.55 10.03
N PHE A 183 5.83 -4.44 10.55
CA PHE A 183 5.20 -4.26 11.86
C PHE A 183 6.05 -4.96 12.92
N PRO A 184 6.73 -4.20 13.78
CA PRO A 184 7.58 -4.80 14.82
C PRO A 184 6.72 -5.59 15.82
N HIS A 185 7.28 -6.69 16.34
CA HIS A 185 6.63 -7.54 17.37
C HIS A 185 6.44 -6.81 18.70
N LYS A 186 7.26 -5.78 18.93
CA LYS A 186 7.06 -4.79 19.98
C LYS A 186 6.48 -3.53 19.34
N PRO A 187 5.76 -2.70 20.10
CA PRO A 187 5.31 -1.44 19.57
C PRO A 187 6.53 -0.62 19.07
N ALA A 188 6.54 -0.26 17.79
CA ALA A 188 7.53 0.61 17.11
C ALA A 188 6.87 1.17 15.82
N ASP A 189 7.39 2.29 15.31
CA ASP A 189 6.88 2.90 14.06
C ASP A 189 7.11 1.94 12.89
N PRO A 190 6.07 1.57 12.11
CA PRO A 190 6.26 0.66 10.99
C PRO A 190 7.19 1.24 9.92
N PHE A 191 8.31 0.58 9.69
CA PHE A 191 9.26 1.00 8.66
C PHE A 191 8.81 0.53 7.27
N PHE A 192 8.80 1.45 6.30
CA PHE A 192 8.56 1.08 4.91
C PHE A 192 9.82 0.45 4.30
N LEU A 193 9.66 -0.74 3.73
CA LEU A 193 10.73 -1.53 3.12
C LEU A 193 10.47 -1.70 1.63
N ILE A 194 11.55 -1.64 0.84
CA ILE A 194 11.58 -1.99 -0.58
C ILE A 194 12.65 -3.07 -0.72
N ASN A 195 12.22 -4.33 -0.86
CA ASN A 195 13.15 -5.46 -0.92
C ASN A 195 13.18 -6.07 -2.32
N PRO A 196 14.37 -6.34 -2.89
CA PRO A 196 14.44 -7.11 -4.13
C PRO A 196 13.96 -8.54 -3.89
N ILE A 197 13.25 -9.06 -4.89
CA ILE A 197 12.78 -10.44 -4.94
C ILE A 197 13.02 -10.99 -6.35
N GLU A 198 13.39 -12.26 -6.45
CA GLU A 198 13.66 -12.94 -7.72
C GLU A 198 12.60 -14.01 -7.96
N VAL A 199 11.98 -14.01 -9.13
CA VAL A 199 11.00 -15.02 -9.52
C VAL A 199 11.69 -16.36 -9.69
N VAL A 200 11.21 -17.39 -8.97
CA VAL A 200 11.80 -18.74 -8.98
C VAL A 200 10.88 -19.80 -9.55
N GLY A 201 9.59 -19.49 -9.77
CA GLY A 201 8.68 -20.45 -10.34
C GLY A 201 7.21 -20.07 -10.24
N VAL A 202 6.35 -21.05 -10.47
CA VAL A 202 4.90 -20.93 -10.45
C VAL A 202 4.33 -22.11 -9.67
N ALA A 203 3.31 -21.86 -8.85
CA ALA A 203 2.57 -22.88 -8.13
C ALA A 203 1.08 -22.81 -8.48
N GLN A 204 0.46 -23.97 -8.68
CA GLN A 204 -0.98 -24.10 -8.70
C GLN A 204 -1.49 -24.26 -7.27
N THR A 205 -2.31 -23.32 -6.80
CA THR A 205 -2.94 -23.38 -5.48
C THR A 205 -4.46 -23.48 -5.61
N SER A 206 -5.15 -23.61 -4.47
CA SER A 206 -6.62 -23.55 -4.41
C SER A 206 -7.18 -22.19 -4.83
N SER A 207 -6.38 -21.12 -4.79
CA SER A 207 -6.74 -19.78 -5.27
C SER A 207 -6.14 -19.47 -6.66
N GLY A 208 -5.79 -20.51 -7.42
CA GLY A 208 -5.30 -20.42 -8.79
C GLY A 208 -3.78 -20.39 -8.93
N LEU A 209 -3.31 -19.95 -10.09
CA LEU A 209 -1.88 -19.82 -10.36
C LEU A 209 -1.28 -18.66 -9.56
N GLN A 210 -0.25 -18.97 -8.79
CA GLN A 210 0.57 -18.03 -8.04
C GLN A 210 2.01 -18.09 -8.50
N PHE A 211 2.67 -16.95 -8.57
CA PHE A 211 4.10 -16.88 -8.86
C PHE A 211 4.87 -16.91 -7.55
N LEU A 212 6.00 -17.59 -7.58
CA LEU A 212 6.89 -17.74 -6.44
C LEU A 212 8.11 -16.85 -6.63
N ALA A 213 8.51 -16.15 -5.58
CA ALA A 213 9.74 -15.38 -5.57
C ALA A 213 10.52 -15.60 -4.27
N LYS A 214 11.84 -15.66 -4.37
CA LYS A 214 12.74 -15.68 -3.21
C LYS A 214 13.21 -14.26 -2.90
N GLY A 215 13.34 -13.93 -1.62
CA GLY A 215 13.91 -12.66 -1.18
C GLY A 215 13.54 -12.32 0.25
N TYR A 216 13.84 -11.09 0.66
CA TYR A 216 13.54 -10.62 2.00
C TYR A 216 12.07 -10.19 2.12
N TYR A 217 11.37 -10.73 3.11
CA TYR A 217 10.03 -10.30 3.50
C TYR A 217 9.94 -10.27 5.03
N ARG A 218 8.83 -9.72 5.54
CA ARG A 218 8.49 -9.76 6.96
C ARG A 218 7.10 -10.35 7.14
N ILE A 219 6.88 -11.03 8.27
CA ILE A 219 5.54 -11.50 8.65
C ILE A 219 4.61 -10.28 8.71
N GLY A 220 3.42 -10.40 8.10
CA GLY A 220 2.50 -9.28 7.93
C GLY A 220 2.70 -8.47 6.63
N SER A 221 3.52 -8.96 5.70
CA SER A 221 3.66 -8.37 4.36
C SER A 221 2.46 -8.61 3.45
N SER A 222 1.55 -9.54 3.79
CA SER A 222 0.41 -9.94 2.94
C SER A 222 -0.35 -8.73 2.39
N GLY A 223 -0.58 -8.72 1.08
CA GLY A 223 -1.16 -7.59 0.36
C GLY A 223 -0.15 -6.51 -0.04
N GLY A 224 1.14 -6.69 0.27
CA GLY A 224 2.23 -5.82 -0.16
C GLY A 224 2.35 -5.76 -1.68
N ALA A 225 2.83 -4.63 -2.20
CA ALA A 225 2.94 -4.39 -3.62
C ALA A 225 4.21 -5.01 -4.21
N ILE A 226 4.10 -5.64 -5.37
CA ILE A 226 5.23 -6.10 -6.18
C ILE A 226 5.40 -5.14 -7.34
N ILE A 227 6.61 -4.60 -7.49
CA ILE A 227 6.90 -3.49 -8.40
C ILE A 227 7.96 -3.88 -9.42
N LYS A 228 7.71 -3.51 -10.68
CA LYS A 228 8.64 -3.57 -11.82
C LYS A 228 8.74 -2.17 -12.42
N ASN A 229 9.95 -1.61 -12.50
CA ASN A 229 10.22 -0.28 -13.05
C ASN A 229 9.36 0.84 -12.43
N GLY A 230 9.21 0.83 -11.10
CA GLY A 230 8.37 1.80 -10.38
C GLY A 230 6.86 1.62 -10.57
N LYS A 231 6.40 0.58 -11.26
CA LYS A 231 4.98 0.30 -11.51
C LYS A 231 4.51 -1.02 -10.90
N LEU A 232 3.24 -1.09 -10.53
CA LEU A 232 2.61 -2.25 -9.92
C LEU A 232 2.48 -3.41 -10.92
N ILE A 233 3.09 -4.55 -10.61
CA ILE A 233 2.98 -5.77 -11.41
C ILE A 233 2.33 -6.93 -10.65
N GLY A 234 2.34 -6.90 -9.32
CA GLY A 234 1.72 -7.95 -8.51
C GLY A 234 1.36 -7.52 -7.10
N ILE A 235 0.65 -8.41 -6.40
CA ILE A 235 0.30 -8.28 -4.98
C ILE A 235 0.74 -9.55 -4.28
N GLN A 236 1.51 -9.41 -3.20
CA GLN A 236 1.98 -10.52 -2.38
C GLN A 236 0.79 -11.18 -1.67
N SER A 237 0.65 -12.50 -1.80
CA SER A 237 -0.41 -13.28 -1.16
C SER A 237 0.12 -13.91 0.14
N SER A 238 0.93 -14.96 0.03
CA SER A 238 1.40 -15.73 1.19
C SER A 238 2.92 -15.70 1.28
N ALA A 239 3.44 -15.97 2.47
CA ALA A 239 4.86 -16.15 2.68
C ALA A 239 5.11 -17.49 3.35
N TYR A 240 6.08 -18.22 2.83
CA TYR A 240 6.48 -19.53 3.29
C TYR A 240 7.81 -19.37 4.03
N THR A 241 7.70 -19.24 5.34
CA THR A 241 8.86 -19.21 6.21
C THR A 241 9.49 -20.59 6.21
N VAL A 242 10.69 -20.72 5.65
CA VAL A 242 11.54 -21.87 5.97
C VAL A 242 11.96 -21.64 7.42
N ASN A 243 11.46 -22.49 8.33
CA ASN A 243 11.90 -22.46 9.72
C ASN A 243 13.40 -22.82 9.74
N ALA A 244 14.28 -21.83 9.63
CA ALA A 244 15.61 -21.93 10.20
C ALA A 244 15.39 -21.90 11.73
N LYS A 245 15.09 -23.07 12.29
CA LYS A 245 15.31 -23.30 13.70
C LYS A 245 16.80 -23.04 13.91
N ASP A 246 17.08 -22.07 14.78
CA ASP A 246 18.40 -21.69 15.27
C ASP A 246 19.12 -20.59 14.47
N VAL A 247 19.28 -19.46 15.15
CA VAL A 247 20.21 -18.34 14.91
C VAL A 247 19.86 -17.33 13.79
N GLY A 248 19.19 -16.24 14.20
CA GLY A 248 19.71 -14.88 13.98
C GLY A 248 19.55 -14.17 12.63
N GLU A 249 19.11 -14.80 11.55
CA GLU A 249 19.01 -14.11 10.25
C GLU A 249 17.57 -13.84 9.78
N ILE A 250 17.39 -12.72 9.06
CA ILE A 250 16.16 -12.43 8.32
C ILE A 250 15.99 -13.58 7.31
N PRO A 251 14.94 -14.41 7.38
CA PRO A 251 14.84 -15.53 6.46
C PRO A 251 14.75 -14.98 5.04
N LEU A 252 15.72 -15.35 4.20
CA LEU A 252 15.48 -15.44 2.76
C LEU A 252 14.36 -16.47 2.61
N GLY A 253 13.14 -16.00 2.45
CA GLY A 253 12.00 -16.89 2.32
C GLY A 253 11.38 -16.79 0.95
N LEU A 254 10.47 -17.73 0.76
CA LEU A 254 9.71 -17.85 -0.45
C LEU A 254 8.39 -17.11 -0.22
N ILE A 255 8.06 -16.18 -1.09
CA ILE A 255 6.73 -15.56 -1.12
C ILE A 255 5.97 -16.05 -2.35
N SER A 256 4.65 -16.05 -2.25
CA SER A 256 3.79 -16.10 -3.41
C SER A 256 3.15 -14.75 -3.70
N PHE A 257 2.88 -14.48 -4.98
CA PHE A 257 2.16 -13.29 -5.41
C PHE A 257 1.26 -13.59 -6.61
N HIS A 258 0.24 -12.76 -6.78
CA HIS A 258 -0.60 -12.75 -7.97
C HIS A 258 -0.22 -11.57 -8.87
N LEU A 259 -0.13 -11.81 -10.17
CA LEU A 259 0.00 -10.74 -11.16
C LEU A 259 -1.26 -9.89 -11.23
N VAL A 260 -1.06 -8.58 -11.41
CA VAL A 260 -2.12 -7.60 -11.56
C VAL A 260 -1.91 -6.68 -12.76
N TRP A 261 -3.01 -6.23 -13.37
CA TRP A 261 -2.98 -5.35 -14.54
C TRP A 261 -4.23 -4.48 -14.62
N LYS A 262 -4.16 -3.36 -15.35
CA LYS A 262 -5.22 -2.34 -15.38
C LYS A 262 -6.59 -2.90 -15.79
N ASN A 263 -6.66 -3.65 -16.90
CA ASN A 263 -7.93 -4.17 -17.42
C ASN A 263 -8.55 -5.25 -16.53
N GLN A 264 -7.81 -5.80 -15.55
CA GLN A 264 -8.34 -6.79 -14.61
C GLN A 264 -9.48 -6.24 -13.76
N ILE A 265 -9.40 -4.96 -13.39
CA ILE A 265 -10.33 -4.30 -12.45
C ILE A 265 -11.14 -3.18 -13.10
N LYS A 266 -10.99 -2.94 -14.40
CA LYS A 266 -11.61 -1.81 -15.12
C LYS A 266 -13.12 -1.67 -14.86
N ASN A 267 -13.84 -2.77 -14.78
CA ASN A 267 -15.29 -2.77 -14.55
C ASN A 267 -15.70 -2.35 -13.13
N LEU A 268 -14.77 -2.42 -12.18
CA LEU A 268 -14.96 -2.08 -10.77
C LEU A 268 -14.51 -0.65 -10.42
N LEU A 269 -13.78 0.03 -11.32
CA LEU A 269 -13.27 1.39 -11.12
C LEU A 269 -14.28 2.49 -11.47
N LYS A 270 -15.56 2.15 -11.59
CA LYS A 270 -16.63 3.08 -11.95
C LYS A 270 -17.04 3.96 -10.78
#